data_AF-A0A920ENK9-F1
#
_entry.id   AF-A0A920ENK9-F1
#
_cell.length_a   1.000
_cell.length_b   1.000
_cell.length_c   1.000
_cell.angle_alpha   90.00
_cell.angle_beta   90.00
_cell.angle_gamma   90.00
#
_symmetry.space_group_name_H-M   'P 1'
#
loop_
_entity.id
_entity.type
_entity.pdbx_description
1 polymer ?
#
loop_
_entity_poly.entity_id
_entity_poly.type
_entity_poly.pdbx_seq_one_letter_code
_entity_poly.pdbx_strand_id
1 'polypeptide(L)'
;MFNSAFDGVGASGEDYYPSALRKQIDELNKRIYETLNNGVYRCGFATTQAAYEAAITPLFDTLDWLESILAKTRYLTGNSITEADWRLFTTLIRFDPVYVGHFKCNLRRIIDYPYLSNYLRDLYQQPGVADTVNMYHIKEHYYASHETINPSRVVPVGPDIDFTQVHNRAQF
;
A
#
# COMPACT_ATOMS: atom_id res chain seq x y z
N MET A 1 17.80 -5.74 -8.47
CA MET A 1 19.01 -4.95 -8.81
C MET A 1 19.50 -4.17 -7.58
N PHE A 2 18.77 -3.16 -7.10
CA PHE A 2 19.23 -2.32 -5.97
C PHE A 2 19.47 -3.06 -4.65
N ASN A 3 18.82 -4.20 -4.45
CA ASN A 3 18.99 -5.03 -3.25
C ASN A 3 20.41 -5.62 -3.05
N SER A 4 21.23 -5.71 -4.10
CA SER A 4 22.57 -6.33 -3.97
C SER A 4 23.62 -5.88 -4.97
N ALA A 5 23.22 -5.21 -6.06
CA ALA A 5 24.16 -4.81 -7.11
C ALA A 5 25.23 -3.80 -6.65
N PHE A 6 25.02 -3.15 -5.50
CA PHE A 6 25.90 -2.11 -4.95
C PHE A 6 26.54 -2.50 -3.61
N ASP A 7 26.43 -3.77 -3.18
CA ASP A 7 27.01 -4.24 -1.91
C ASP A 7 28.53 -4.07 -1.88
N GLY A 8 29.19 -4.26 -3.03
CA GLY A 8 30.63 -4.08 -3.18
C GLY A 8 31.11 -2.62 -3.19
N VAL A 9 30.20 -1.63 -3.15
CA VAL A 9 30.53 -0.20 -3.22
C VAL A 9 29.92 0.63 -2.09
N GLY A 10 29.50 0.00 -0.98
CA GLY A 10 29.12 0.69 0.25
C GLY A 10 27.62 0.82 0.51
N ALA A 11 26.78 -0.03 -0.10
CA ALA A 11 25.38 -0.16 0.32
C ALA A 11 25.27 -0.64 1.79
N SER A 12 24.12 -0.39 2.44
CA SER A 12 23.88 -0.73 3.86
C SER A 12 23.95 -2.22 4.19
N GLY A 13 23.87 -3.09 3.18
CA GLY A 13 23.91 -4.55 3.33
C GLY A 13 22.59 -5.18 3.76
N GLU A 14 21.49 -4.43 3.74
CA GLU A 14 20.14 -4.96 4.00
C GLU A 14 19.64 -5.78 2.80
N ASP A 15 19.14 -6.99 3.08
CA ASP A 15 18.55 -7.87 2.06
C ASP A 15 17.03 -7.95 2.25
N TYR A 16 16.30 -7.31 1.35
CA TYR A 16 14.83 -7.30 1.31
C TYR A 16 14.24 -8.48 0.52
N TYR A 17 15.07 -9.34 -0.09
CA TYR A 17 14.66 -10.56 -0.80
C TYR A 17 15.53 -11.79 -0.44
N PRO A 18 15.65 -12.12 0.86
CA PRO A 18 16.54 -13.16 1.34
C PRO A 18 16.08 -14.54 0.90
N SER A 19 17.04 -15.41 0.55
CA SER A 19 16.79 -16.73 -0.04
C SER A 19 15.79 -17.58 0.73
N ALA A 20 15.84 -17.54 2.07
CA ALA A 20 14.95 -18.29 2.96
C ALA A 20 13.47 -17.87 2.87
N LEU A 21 13.18 -16.63 2.46
CA LEU A 21 11.82 -16.08 2.42
C LEU A 21 11.26 -15.93 1.00
N ARG A 22 12.06 -16.14 -0.05
CA ARG A 22 11.66 -15.85 -1.44
C ARG A 22 10.33 -16.46 -1.84
N LYS A 23 10.11 -17.74 -1.55
CA LYS A 23 8.85 -18.41 -1.90
C LYS A 23 7.64 -17.71 -1.26
N GLN A 24 7.75 -17.36 0.02
CA GLN A 24 6.69 -16.66 0.74
C GLN A 24 6.48 -15.24 0.19
N ILE A 25 7.57 -14.53 -0.09
CA ILE A 25 7.55 -13.19 -0.69
C ILE A 25 6.86 -13.23 -2.07
N ASP A 26 7.18 -14.22 -2.90
CA ASP A 26 6.61 -14.36 -4.24
C ASP A 26 5.11 -14.65 -4.19
N GLU A 27 4.66 -15.50 -3.25
CA GLU A 27 3.24 -15.80 -3.02
C GLU A 27 2.46 -14.56 -2.54
N LEU A 28 3.03 -13.81 -1.59
CA LEU A 28 2.49 -12.52 -1.12
C LEU A 28 2.38 -11.53 -2.29
N ASN A 29 3.50 -11.31 -2.99
CA ASN A 29 3.61 -10.37 -4.09
C ASN A 29 2.62 -10.65 -5.21
N LYS A 30 2.42 -11.94 -5.54
CA LYS A 30 1.45 -12.34 -6.57
C LYS A 30 0.04 -11.90 -6.20
N ARG A 31 -0.44 -12.26 -5.00
CA ARG A 31 -1.79 -11.89 -4.56
C ARG A 31 -1.91 -10.37 -4.42
N ILE A 32 -0.99 -9.73 -3.71
CA ILE A 32 -1.00 -8.27 -3.50
C ILE A 32 -1.02 -7.53 -4.84
N TYR A 33 -0.25 -7.97 -5.83
CA TYR A 33 -0.28 -7.36 -7.16
C TYR A 33 -1.63 -7.55 -7.87
N GLU A 34 -2.08 -8.80 -8.01
CA GLU A 34 -3.25 -9.15 -8.81
C GLU A 34 -4.54 -8.52 -8.29
N THR A 35 -4.75 -8.54 -6.97
CA THR A 35 -6.03 -8.17 -6.36
C THR A 35 -6.02 -6.83 -5.64
N LEU A 36 -4.86 -6.28 -5.28
CA LEU A 36 -4.77 -4.99 -4.56
C LEU A 36 -4.06 -3.91 -5.38
N ASN A 37 -2.78 -4.05 -5.71
CA ASN A 37 -2.02 -3.01 -6.43
C ASN A 37 -2.66 -2.71 -7.79
N ASN A 38 -2.98 -3.75 -8.57
CA ASN A 38 -3.74 -3.60 -9.82
C ASN A 38 -5.25 -3.54 -9.57
N GLY A 39 -5.73 -4.12 -8.47
CA GLY A 39 -7.15 -4.14 -8.11
C GLY A 39 -7.77 -2.75 -7.95
N VAL A 40 -7.05 -1.81 -7.31
CA VAL A 40 -7.55 -0.43 -7.16
C VAL A 40 -7.76 0.26 -8.52
N TYR A 41 -6.89 0.01 -9.50
CA TYR A 41 -7.03 0.53 -10.86
C TYR A 41 -8.20 -0.15 -11.58
N ARG A 42 -8.36 -1.46 -11.43
CA ARG A 42 -9.51 -2.19 -11.99
C ARG A 42 -10.84 -1.66 -11.44
N CYS A 43 -10.89 -1.28 -10.16
CA CYS A 43 -12.06 -0.60 -9.59
C CYS A 43 -12.26 0.79 -10.20
N GLY A 44 -11.20 1.61 -10.22
CA GLY A 44 -11.28 3.01 -10.63
C GLY A 44 -11.64 3.22 -12.10
N PHE A 45 -11.19 2.32 -12.98
CA PHE A 45 -11.41 2.39 -14.43
C PHE A 45 -12.53 1.47 -14.93
N ALA A 46 -13.26 0.79 -14.04
CA ALA A 46 -14.41 -0.01 -14.43
C ALA A 46 -15.48 0.85 -15.11
N THR A 47 -15.94 0.42 -16.29
CA THR A 47 -17.01 1.09 -17.07
C THR A 47 -18.38 0.45 -16.88
N THR A 48 -18.45 -0.68 -16.16
CA THR A 48 -19.69 -1.38 -15.83
C THR A 48 -19.73 -1.75 -14.36
N GLN A 49 -20.93 -1.82 -13.79
CA GLN A 49 -21.14 -2.22 -12.39
C GLN A 49 -20.57 -3.60 -12.09
N ALA A 50 -20.82 -4.58 -12.98
CA ALA A 50 -20.31 -5.94 -12.81
C ALA A 50 -18.78 -6.01 -12.81
N ALA A 51 -18.09 -5.22 -13.64
CA ALA A 51 -16.63 -5.16 -13.64
C ALA A 51 -16.08 -4.53 -12.36
N TYR A 52 -16.73 -3.50 -11.84
CA TYR A 52 -16.39 -2.88 -10.56
C TYR A 52 -16.58 -3.86 -9.40
N GLU A 53 -17.72 -4.54 -9.32
CA GLU A 53 -18.03 -5.53 -8.26
C GLU A 53 -17.06 -6.73 -8.28
N ALA A 54 -16.67 -7.17 -9.47
CA ALA A 54 -15.68 -8.24 -9.66
C ALA A 54 -14.25 -7.81 -9.27
N ALA A 55 -13.96 -6.51 -9.22
CA ALA A 55 -12.66 -5.98 -8.80
C ALA A 55 -12.62 -5.64 -7.30
N ILE A 56 -13.69 -5.05 -6.76
CA ILE A 56 -13.71 -4.56 -5.38
C ILE A 56 -13.78 -5.68 -4.35
N THR A 57 -14.50 -6.77 -4.65
CA THR A 57 -14.63 -7.89 -3.70
C THR A 57 -13.26 -8.56 -3.42
N PRO A 58 -12.49 -9.03 -4.44
CA PRO A 58 -11.18 -9.63 -4.18
C PRO A 58 -10.15 -8.66 -3.58
N LEU A 59 -10.31 -7.35 -3.84
CA LEU A 59 -9.48 -6.31 -3.24
C LEU A 59 -9.67 -6.27 -1.72
N PHE A 60 -10.92 -6.18 -1.25
CA PHE A 60 -11.20 -6.14 0.18
C PHE A 60 -10.97 -7.50 0.86
N ASP A 61 -11.19 -8.62 0.17
CA ASP A 61 -10.77 -9.95 0.67
C ASP A 61 -9.25 -10.01 0.90
N THR A 62 -8.47 -9.27 0.11
CA THR A 62 -7.01 -9.19 0.25
C THR A 62 -6.62 -8.27 1.39
N LEU A 63 -7.27 -7.12 1.57
CA LEU A 63 -7.05 -6.26 2.74
C LEU A 63 -7.38 -7.00 4.05
N ASP A 64 -8.50 -7.71 4.10
CA ASP A 64 -8.91 -8.50 5.28
C ASP A 64 -7.91 -9.63 5.57
N TRP A 65 -7.38 -10.27 4.53
CA TRP A 65 -6.33 -11.27 4.68
C TRP A 65 -5.01 -10.67 5.20
N LEU A 66 -4.57 -9.53 4.66
CA LEU A 66 -3.37 -8.83 5.12
C LEU A 66 -3.51 -8.38 6.57
N GLU A 67 -4.68 -7.85 6.95
CA GLU A 67 -5.00 -7.51 8.34
C GLU A 67 -4.81 -8.72 9.27
N SER A 68 -5.29 -9.91 8.84
CA SER A 68 -5.16 -11.14 9.64
C SER A 68 -3.71 -11.63 9.82
N ILE A 69 -2.82 -11.36 8.85
CA ILE A 69 -1.39 -11.62 8.96
C ILE A 69 -0.77 -10.63 9.95
N LEU A 70 -1.03 -9.34 9.72
CA LEU A 70 -0.45 -8.24 10.48
C LEU A 70 -0.94 -8.19 11.93
N ALA A 71 -2.05 -8.86 12.25
CA ALA A 71 -2.51 -9.12 13.61
C ALA A 71 -1.56 -10.04 14.41
N LYS A 72 -0.67 -10.78 13.74
CA LYS A 72 0.19 -11.81 14.35
C LYS A 72 1.67 -11.51 14.19
N THR A 73 2.06 -10.82 13.13
CA THR A 73 3.46 -10.54 12.79
C THR A 73 3.66 -9.06 12.52
N ARG A 74 4.85 -8.53 12.83
CA ARG A 74 5.19 -7.12 12.61
C ARG A 74 5.07 -6.71 11.14
N TYR A 75 5.60 -7.55 10.26
CA TYR A 75 5.63 -7.40 8.80
C TYR A 75 5.08 -8.66 8.12
N LEU A 76 4.95 -8.64 6.79
CA LEU A 76 4.25 -9.69 6.04
C LEU A 76 4.88 -11.08 6.15
N THR A 77 6.18 -11.16 6.41
CA THR A 77 6.94 -12.41 6.55
C THR A 77 7.54 -12.63 7.95
N GLY A 78 7.09 -11.89 8.96
CA GLY A 78 7.61 -11.98 10.32
C GLY A 78 8.08 -10.65 10.88
N ASN A 79 9.32 -10.59 11.39
CA ASN A 79 9.84 -9.44 12.14
C ASN A 79 10.80 -8.54 11.34
N SER A 80 11.13 -8.93 10.11
CA SER A 80 11.97 -8.13 9.21
C SER A 80 11.16 -7.62 8.02
N ILE A 81 11.47 -6.42 7.56
CA ILE A 81 10.90 -5.84 6.35
C ILE A 81 11.45 -6.58 5.13
N THR A 82 10.59 -6.89 4.17
CA THR A 82 10.96 -7.47 2.86
C THR A 82 10.45 -6.61 1.72
N GLU A 83 10.80 -6.95 0.48
CA GLU A 83 10.29 -6.24 -0.69
C GLU A 83 8.76 -6.32 -0.83
N ALA A 84 8.12 -7.36 -0.27
CA ALA A 84 6.66 -7.46 -0.25
C ALA A 84 6.03 -6.31 0.54
N ASP A 85 6.68 -5.91 1.64
CA ASP A 85 6.23 -4.82 2.48
C ASP A 85 6.32 -3.48 1.75
N TRP A 86 7.44 -3.22 1.06
CA TRP A 86 7.62 -2.00 0.28
C TRP A 86 6.66 -1.93 -0.92
N ARG A 87 6.39 -3.05 -1.58
CA ARG A 87 5.40 -3.12 -2.66
C ARG A 87 4.00 -2.82 -2.15
N LEU A 88 3.62 -3.34 -0.98
CA LEU A 88 2.34 -3.05 -0.34
C LEU A 88 2.23 -1.59 0.11
N PHE A 89 3.27 -1.07 0.78
CA PHE A 89 3.32 0.30 1.31
C PHE A 89 2.92 1.35 0.28
N THR A 90 3.47 1.26 -0.93
CA THR A 90 3.21 2.23 -2.00
C THR A 90 1.72 2.31 -2.39
N THR A 91 0.97 1.22 -2.22
CA THR A 91 -0.48 1.23 -2.44
C THR A 91 -1.23 1.74 -1.22
N LEU A 92 -0.86 1.28 -0.02
CA LEU A 92 -1.54 1.67 1.22
C LEU A 92 -1.46 3.18 1.48
N ILE A 93 -0.28 3.80 1.29
CA ILE A 93 -0.08 5.25 1.52
C ILE A 93 -0.93 6.13 0.59
N ARG A 94 -1.40 5.59 -0.54
CA ARG A 94 -2.26 6.27 -1.52
C ARG A 94 -3.74 5.90 -1.36
N PHE A 95 -4.06 4.91 -0.54
CA PHE A 95 -5.39 4.31 -0.50
C PHE A 95 -6.44 5.29 0.00
N ASP A 96 -6.28 5.79 1.23
CA ASP A 96 -7.25 6.73 1.81
C ASP A 96 -7.27 8.08 1.09
N PRO A 97 -6.12 8.67 0.69
CA PRO A 97 -6.12 9.96 0.02
C PRO A 97 -6.60 9.97 -1.43
N VAL A 98 -6.59 8.82 -2.10
CA VAL A 98 -6.94 8.72 -3.52
C VAL A 98 -7.92 7.58 -3.77
N TYR A 99 -7.53 6.34 -3.51
CA TYR A 99 -8.27 5.18 -4.03
C TYR A 99 -9.67 5.02 -3.43
N VAL A 100 -9.86 5.40 -2.16
CA VAL A 100 -11.18 5.39 -1.51
C VAL A 100 -12.18 6.24 -2.30
N GLY A 101 -11.84 7.49 -2.60
CA GLY A 101 -12.72 8.39 -3.33
C GLY A 101 -12.61 8.22 -4.84
N HIS A 102 -11.44 8.52 -5.41
CA HIS A 102 -11.21 8.59 -6.85
C HIS A 102 -11.51 7.28 -7.56
N PHE A 103 -11.06 6.17 -6.98
CA PHE A 103 -11.25 4.83 -7.54
C PHE A 103 -12.41 4.06 -6.91
N LYS A 104 -13.23 4.71 -6.08
CA LYS A 104 -14.41 4.11 -5.44
C LYS A 104 -14.08 2.85 -4.63
N CYS A 105 -12.86 2.73 -4.11
CA CYS A 105 -12.44 1.61 -3.25
C CYS A 105 -12.89 1.89 -1.80
N ASN A 106 -14.19 2.02 -1.57
CA ASN A 106 -14.74 2.68 -0.38
C ASN A 106 -15.56 1.78 0.55
N LEU A 107 -15.34 0.46 0.57
CA LEU A 107 -15.99 -0.39 1.58
C LEU A 107 -15.47 -0.06 2.99
N ARG A 108 -14.16 0.17 3.11
CA ARG A 108 -13.45 0.60 4.33
C ARG A 108 -12.21 1.41 3.94
N ARG A 109 -11.74 2.28 4.84
CA ARG A 109 -10.45 2.98 4.70
C ARG A 109 -9.35 2.18 5.40
N ILE A 110 -8.09 2.39 5.06
CA ILE A 110 -6.94 1.81 5.76
C ILE A 110 -6.91 2.23 7.22
N ILE A 111 -7.30 3.47 7.54
CA ILE A 111 -7.40 3.91 8.95
C ILE A 111 -8.43 3.11 9.77
N ASP A 112 -9.41 2.45 9.12
CA ASP A 112 -10.42 1.61 9.78
C ASP A 112 -9.89 0.18 10.08
N TYR A 113 -8.71 -0.17 9.57
CA TYR A 113 -8.01 -1.44 9.84
C TYR A 113 -6.89 -1.21 10.87
N PRO A 114 -7.02 -1.65 12.13
CA PRO A 114 -6.05 -1.33 13.17
C PRO A 114 -4.63 -1.83 12.87
N TYR A 115 -4.45 -3.05 12.36
CA TYR A 115 -3.12 -3.60 12.11
C TYR A 115 -2.48 -3.05 10.83
N LEU A 116 -3.25 -2.88 9.74
CA LEU A 116 -2.80 -2.22 8.51
C LEU A 116 -2.47 -0.74 8.72
N SER A 117 -3.29 -0.01 9.47
CA SER A 117 -3.04 1.40 9.82
C SER A 117 -1.76 1.55 10.63
N ASN A 118 -1.56 0.70 11.63
CA ASN A 118 -0.32 0.65 12.42
C ASN A 118 0.89 0.26 11.56
N TYR A 119 0.72 -0.73 10.68
CA TYR A 119 1.76 -1.19 9.76
C TYR A 119 2.20 -0.09 8.78
N LEU A 120 1.24 0.63 8.20
CA LEU A 120 1.51 1.74 7.30
C LEU A 120 2.32 2.83 8.01
N ARG A 121 1.97 3.15 9.25
CA ARG A 121 2.70 4.13 10.07
C ARG A 121 4.10 3.66 10.47
N ASP A 122 4.27 2.38 10.82
CA ASP A 122 5.60 1.78 11.11
C ASP A 122 6.54 1.91 9.90
N LEU A 123 6.05 1.63 8.70
CA LEU A 123 6.83 1.78 7.46
C LEU A 123 7.09 3.25 7.11
N TYR A 124 6.08 4.12 7.25
CA TYR A 124 6.23 5.56 6.99
C TYR A 124 7.29 6.22 7.88
N GLN A 125 7.41 5.74 9.12
CA GLN A 125 8.34 6.26 10.14
C GLN A 125 9.73 5.62 10.08
N GLN A 126 10.00 4.69 9.16
CA GLN A 126 11.36 4.24 8.91
C GLN A 126 12.25 5.41 8.44
N PRO A 127 13.53 5.47 8.85
CA PRO A 127 14.41 6.58 8.50
C PRO A 127 14.43 6.87 7.00
N GLY A 128 14.15 8.13 6.63
CA GLY A 128 14.15 8.61 5.25
C GLY A 128 12.90 8.26 4.41
N VAL A 129 11.98 7.42 4.89
CA VAL A 129 10.80 7.03 4.10
C VAL A 129 9.80 8.17 3.95
N ALA A 130 9.54 8.93 5.02
CA ALA A 130 8.61 10.07 4.98
C ALA A 130 8.99 11.09 3.89
N ASP A 131 10.29 11.33 3.67
CA ASP A 131 10.80 12.28 2.66
C ASP A 131 10.52 11.82 1.22
N THR A 132 10.24 10.53 1.02
CA THR A 132 9.86 9.97 -0.30
C THR A 132 8.38 10.16 -0.63
N VAL A 133 7.56 10.57 0.34
CA VAL A 133 6.10 10.68 0.20
C VAL A 133 5.69 12.14 0.04
N ASN A 134 5.40 12.53 -1.20
CA ASN A 134 4.81 13.84 -1.50
C ASN A 134 3.31 13.72 -1.76
N MET A 135 2.50 14.04 -0.75
CA MET A 135 1.03 13.90 -0.84
C MET A 135 0.40 14.87 -1.83
N TYR A 136 1.00 16.05 -2.02
CA TYR A 136 0.57 17.00 -3.05
C TYR A 136 0.72 16.38 -4.45
N HIS A 137 1.90 15.84 -4.78
CA HIS A 137 2.12 15.16 -6.07
C HIS A 137 1.21 13.95 -6.26
N ILE A 138 1.00 13.16 -5.22
CA ILE A 138 0.08 12.01 -5.26
C ILE A 138 -1.32 12.50 -5.63
N LYS A 139 -1.91 13.42 -4.87
CA LYS A 139 -3.30 13.82 -5.09
C LYS A 139 -3.48 14.57 -6.40
N GLU A 140 -2.58 15.53 -6.70
CA GLU A 140 -2.62 16.29 -7.94
C GLU A 140 -2.57 15.39 -9.16
N HIS A 141 -1.64 14.42 -9.18
CA HIS A 141 -1.54 13.49 -10.30
C HIS A 141 -2.84 12.73 -10.55
N TYR A 142 -3.40 12.04 -9.55
CA TYR A 142 -4.58 11.20 -9.78
C TYR A 142 -5.83 12.03 -10.09
N TYR A 143 -6.11 13.08 -9.33
CA TYR A 143 -7.34 13.84 -9.46
C TYR A 143 -7.34 14.78 -10.67
N ALA A 144 -6.19 15.32 -11.08
CA ALA A 144 -6.10 16.24 -12.21
C ALA A 144 -5.82 15.56 -13.56
N SER A 145 -5.22 14.35 -13.58
CA SER A 145 -4.83 13.68 -14.84
C SER A 145 -5.88 12.71 -15.39
N HIS A 146 -6.78 12.17 -14.56
CA HIS A 146 -7.78 11.19 -14.98
C HIS A 146 -9.12 11.85 -15.33
N GLU A 147 -9.17 12.63 -16.41
CA GLU A 147 -10.39 13.35 -16.82
C GLU A 147 -11.60 12.46 -17.06
N THR A 148 -11.38 11.20 -17.47
CA THR A 148 -12.46 10.23 -17.67
C THR A 148 -13.15 9.82 -16.36
N ILE A 149 -12.46 9.95 -15.22
CA ILE A 149 -12.97 9.65 -13.88
C ILE A 149 -13.40 10.93 -13.17
N ASN A 150 -12.61 12.00 -13.28
CA ASN A 150 -12.85 13.30 -12.65
C ASN A 150 -12.76 14.45 -13.66
N PRO A 151 -13.81 14.71 -14.46
CA PRO A 151 -13.81 15.77 -15.48
C PRO A 151 -13.55 17.17 -14.91
N SER A 152 -13.95 17.40 -13.65
CA SER A 152 -13.78 18.69 -12.99
C SER A 152 -12.33 19.01 -12.61
N ARG A 153 -11.47 17.98 -12.55
CA ARG A 153 -10.09 18.03 -12.03
C ARG A 153 -9.97 18.58 -10.61
N VAL A 154 -11.07 18.65 -9.87
CA VAL A 154 -11.05 19.10 -8.47
C VAL A 154 -10.30 18.07 -7.63
N VAL A 155 -9.33 18.55 -6.87
CA VAL A 155 -8.56 17.76 -5.90
C VAL A 155 -9.22 17.94 -4.52
N PRO A 156 -9.71 16.88 -3.86
CA PRO A 156 -10.33 17.00 -2.56
C PRO A 156 -9.30 17.43 -1.51
N VAL A 157 -9.73 18.23 -0.53
CA VAL A 157 -8.84 18.68 0.57
C VAL A 157 -8.45 17.52 1.50
N GLY A 158 -9.42 16.70 1.89
CA GLY A 158 -9.19 15.55 2.76
C GLY A 158 -8.61 14.32 2.05
N PRO A 159 -8.46 13.19 2.77
CA PRO A 159 -8.60 13.07 4.22
C PRO A 159 -7.43 13.73 4.95
N ASP A 160 -7.67 14.16 6.20
CA ASP A 160 -6.62 14.61 7.11
C ASP A 160 -6.12 13.40 7.91
N ILE A 161 -4.89 12.96 7.63
CA ILE A 161 -4.29 11.77 8.22
C ILE A 161 -2.88 12.10 8.69
N ASP A 162 -2.65 11.88 9.98
CA ASP A 162 -1.33 12.01 10.58
C ASP A 162 -0.62 10.65 10.60
N PHE A 163 0.26 10.42 9.62
CA PHE A 163 1.08 9.21 9.53
C PHE A 163 2.23 9.16 10.55
N THR A 164 2.46 10.23 11.32
CA THR A 164 3.51 10.30 12.35
C THR A 164 3.05 9.83 13.73
N GLN A 165 1.75 9.56 13.89
CA GLN A 165 1.21 9.02 15.13
C GLN A 165 1.86 7.68 15.52
N VAL A 166 2.02 7.45 16.82
CA VAL A 166 2.59 6.21 17.37
C VAL A 166 1.83 4.98 16.85
N HIS A 167 2.57 4.03 16.30
CA HIS A 167 2.04 2.88 15.59
C HIS A 167 1.93 1.59 16.43
N ASN A 168 2.56 1.53 17.61
CA ASN A 168 2.51 0.39 18.53
C ASN A 168 2.89 -0.98 17.91
N ARG A 169 3.71 -0.99 16.85
CA ARG A 169 4.16 -2.23 16.18
C ARG A 169 5.47 -2.80 16.71
N ALA A 170 6.24 -2.01 17.46
CA ALA A 170 7.52 -2.43 18.03
C ALA A 170 7.38 -3.52 19.11
N GLN A 171 6.16 -3.80 19.58
CA GLN A 171 5.86 -4.79 20.62
C GLN A 171 5.64 -6.23 20.09
N PHE A 172 5.69 -6.44 18.76
CA PHE A 172 5.54 -7.74 18.11
C PHE A 172 6.85 -8.53 18.10
#